data_AF-A0A072UYQ0-F1
#
_entry.id   AF-A0A072UYQ0-F1
#
_cell.length_a   1.000
_cell.length_b   1.000
_cell.length_c   1.000
_cell.angle_alpha   90.00
_cell.angle_beta   90.00
_cell.angle_gamma   90.00
#
_symmetry.space_group_name_H-M   'P 1'
#
loop_
_entity.id
_entity.type
_entity.pdbx_description
1 polymer ?
#
loop_
_entity_poly.entity_id
_entity_poly.type
_entity_poly.pdbx_seq_one_letter_code
_entity_poly.pdbx_strand_id
1 'polypeptide(L)'
;MAAEVCHHAIGSLQSHSHLGNLNHHQNIRSGVLRLATKDFISNGLSKGISSCFGQRNCIVIRSSASHSQTSVVDPVLSPSKSNTGDTSKKSNEAALILIRHGESLWNEKNLFTGCVDVPLSKKGIDEAIEAGKRISSIPVDLIFTSALIRAQMTAMLAMTQHRRRKVPIVMHNESEQAKAWSQVFSEDTKKQSIPVIAAWQLNERMYGELQGLNKQETADRYGKEQVHEWRRSYDIPPPNGESLEMCAERAVAYFRDQIEPQLLSGKNVMIAAHGNSLRSIIMYLDKLTSQEVISLELSTGIPMLYIFKEGRFIRRGSPIKPTEAGVYAYTKRLALYRQKLDEMF
;
A
#
# COMPACT_ATOMS: atom_id res chain seq x y z
N MET A 1 25.40 -17.46 46.89
CA MET A 1 24.99 -16.67 48.07
C MET A 1 24.54 -15.31 47.57
N ALA A 2 23.33 -14.80 47.74
CA ALA A 2 22.02 -15.33 48.09
C ALA A 2 21.02 -14.36 47.42
N ALA A 3 19.93 -14.89 46.88
CA ALA A 3 18.81 -14.12 46.35
C ALA A 3 17.82 -13.82 47.48
N GLU A 4 17.27 -12.61 47.53
CA GLU A 4 16.10 -12.31 48.37
C GLU A 4 14.85 -12.23 47.49
N VAL A 5 13.98 -13.22 47.73
CA VAL A 5 12.61 -13.35 47.26
C VAL A 5 11.71 -12.81 48.37
N CYS A 6 10.77 -11.93 48.04
CA CYS A 6 9.69 -11.55 48.94
C CYS A 6 8.38 -12.18 48.46
N HIS A 7 7.85 -13.12 49.25
CA HIS A 7 6.52 -13.71 49.12
C HIS A 7 5.61 -13.17 50.22
N HIS A 8 4.35 -12.88 49.90
CA HIS A 8 3.12 -13.05 50.71
C HIS A 8 1.95 -12.36 49.95
N ALA A 9 0.70 -12.80 49.96
CA ALA A 9 0.04 -14.06 50.29
C ALA A 9 -1.37 -14.00 49.67
N ILE A 10 -1.88 -15.18 49.30
CA ILE A 10 -3.21 -15.43 48.71
C ILE A 10 -4.25 -15.46 49.85
N GLY A 11 -5.39 -14.80 49.66
CA GLY A 11 -6.58 -14.95 50.50
C GLY A 11 -7.76 -15.47 49.68
N SER A 12 -8.13 -16.73 49.92
CA SER A 12 -9.37 -17.35 49.45
C SER A 12 -10.41 -17.33 50.57
N LEU A 13 -11.69 -17.19 50.21
CA LEU A 13 -12.83 -17.49 51.07
C LEU A 13 -13.92 -18.14 50.21
N GLN A 14 -14.33 -19.34 50.63
CA GLN A 14 -15.44 -20.12 50.09
C GLN A 14 -16.48 -20.38 51.17
N SER A 15 -17.68 -20.74 50.69
CA SER A 15 -18.83 -21.41 51.33
C SER A 15 -19.91 -20.52 51.97
N HIS A 16 -21.14 -20.59 51.46
CA HIS A 16 -22.10 -21.63 51.84
C HIS A 16 -23.27 -21.72 50.84
N SER A 17 -23.73 -22.95 50.64
CA SER A 17 -24.95 -23.36 49.93
C SER A 17 -26.15 -23.36 50.87
N HIS A 18 -27.33 -22.97 50.37
CA HIS A 18 -28.61 -23.47 50.90
C HIS A 18 -29.69 -23.50 49.81
N LEU A 19 -30.36 -24.65 49.72
CA LEU A 19 -31.53 -24.95 48.88
C LEU A 19 -32.78 -24.16 49.30
N GLY A 20 -33.65 -23.86 48.33
CA GLY A 20 -35.06 -23.53 48.55
C GLY A 20 -35.84 -23.34 47.24
N ASN A 21 -36.66 -24.34 46.87
CA ASN A 21 -37.60 -24.36 45.73
C ASN A 21 -38.64 -23.23 45.77
N LEU A 22 -39.06 -22.72 44.59
CA LEU A 22 -40.49 -22.61 44.21
C LEU A 22 -40.69 -22.14 42.75
N ASN A 23 -41.58 -22.85 42.06
CA ASN A 23 -42.08 -22.61 40.70
C ASN A 23 -42.85 -21.28 40.58
N HIS A 24 -42.58 -20.51 39.51
CA HIS A 24 -43.68 -19.91 38.74
C HIS A 24 -43.26 -19.53 37.31
N HIS A 25 -43.94 -20.14 36.34
CA HIS A 25 -44.05 -19.65 34.97
C HIS A 25 -44.78 -18.30 34.98
N GLN A 26 -44.25 -17.29 34.28
CA GLN A 26 -45.09 -16.33 33.55
C GLN A 26 -44.30 -15.58 32.48
N ASN A 27 -44.89 -15.57 31.28
CA ASN A 27 -44.49 -14.88 30.07
C ASN A 27 -44.28 -13.37 30.29
N ILE A 28 -43.18 -12.81 29.77
CA ILE A 28 -43.13 -11.40 29.39
C ILE A 28 -42.56 -11.28 27.97
N ARG A 29 -43.46 -10.89 27.06
CA ARG A 29 -43.21 -10.50 25.67
C ARG A 29 -42.27 -9.29 25.61
N SER A 30 -41.33 -9.33 24.68
CA SER A 30 -40.53 -8.19 24.25
C SER A 30 -41.40 -7.13 23.56
N GLY A 31 -41.46 -5.94 24.15
CA GLY A 31 -42.06 -4.75 23.56
C GLY A 31 -41.08 -4.04 22.63
N VAL A 32 -41.44 -3.94 21.36
CA VAL A 32 -40.77 -3.14 20.33
C VAL A 32 -41.15 -1.66 20.53
N LEU A 33 -40.17 -0.79 20.78
CA LEU A 33 -40.37 0.66 20.76
C LEU A 33 -40.23 1.18 19.33
N ARG A 34 -41.35 1.58 18.71
CA ARG A 34 -41.38 2.42 17.50
C ARG A 34 -41.31 3.89 17.94
N LEU A 35 -40.37 4.64 17.38
CA LEU A 35 -40.40 6.09 17.40
C LEU A 35 -40.85 6.57 16.02
N ALA A 36 -41.96 7.31 15.98
CA ALA A 36 -42.50 7.95 14.79
C ALA A 36 -42.43 9.46 14.98
N THR A 37 -41.97 10.19 13.97
CA THR A 37 -42.28 11.62 13.80
C THR A 37 -42.60 11.91 12.34
N LYS A 38 -43.69 12.69 12.20
CA LYS A 38 -44.58 12.95 11.07
C LYS A 38 -43.96 13.57 9.82
N ASP A 39 -44.66 13.26 8.72
CA ASP A 39 -44.58 13.77 7.35
C ASP A 39 -44.80 15.28 7.19
N PHE A 40 -44.23 15.83 6.11
CA PHE A 40 -44.81 16.95 5.36
C PHE A 40 -44.96 16.53 3.89
N ILE A 41 -46.18 16.69 3.39
CA ILE A 41 -46.66 16.35 2.05
C ILE A 41 -46.55 17.58 1.13
N SER A 42 -46.11 17.39 -0.12
CA SER A 42 -46.82 17.90 -1.30
C SER A 42 -46.31 17.31 -2.62
N ASN A 43 -47.18 16.49 -3.25
CA ASN A 43 -47.52 16.36 -4.68
C ASN A 43 -46.42 16.67 -5.73
N GLY A 44 -46.05 15.80 -6.68
CA GLY A 44 -46.83 14.77 -7.38
C GLY A 44 -47.19 15.27 -8.79
N LEU A 45 -46.59 14.70 -9.84
CA LEU A 45 -47.34 14.14 -10.99
C LEU A 45 -46.43 13.34 -11.94
N SER A 46 -46.98 12.20 -12.31
CA SER A 46 -46.52 11.13 -13.19
C SER A 46 -46.63 11.45 -14.69
N LYS A 47 -45.77 10.83 -15.51
CA LYS A 47 -46.09 9.88 -16.61
C LYS A 47 -45.04 9.95 -17.73
N GLY A 48 -44.74 8.78 -18.33
CA GLY A 48 -44.36 8.71 -19.73
C GLY A 48 -43.24 7.73 -20.07
N ILE A 49 -43.62 6.50 -20.42
CA ILE A 49 -42.79 5.54 -21.15
C ILE A 49 -42.58 6.07 -22.58
N SER A 50 -41.34 6.03 -23.09
CA SER A 50 -41.05 6.07 -24.53
C SER A 50 -39.63 5.52 -24.78
N SER A 51 -39.58 4.39 -25.48
CA SER A 51 -38.40 3.84 -26.16
C SER A 51 -38.11 4.63 -27.43
N CYS A 52 -36.85 4.96 -27.72
CA CYS A 52 -36.38 5.24 -29.09
C CYS A 52 -34.86 5.02 -29.26
N PHE A 53 -34.55 4.53 -30.46
CA PHE A 53 -33.28 4.08 -31.03
C PHE A 53 -32.30 5.20 -31.45
N GLY A 54 -31.03 4.81 -31.65
CA GLY A 54 -30.02 5.50 -32.50
C GLY A 54 -29.19 6.57 -31.78
N GLN A 55 -27.88 6.75 -31.97
CA GLN A 55 -26.98 6.35 -33.05
C GLN A 55 -25.53 6.43 -32.50
N ARG A 56 -24.69 5.45 -32.86
CA ARG A 56 -23.24 5.46 -32.63
C ARG A 56 -22.56 6.25 -33.74
N ASN A 57 -21.61 7.13 -33.41
CA ASN A 57 -20.61 7.61 -34.37
C ASN A 57 -19.20 7.33 -33.83
N CYS A 58 -18.58 6.30 -34.41
CA CYS A 58 -17.14 6.05 -34.36
C CYS A 58 -16.47 6.90 -35.46
N ILE A 59 -15.44 7.67 -35.11
CA ILE A 59 -14.58 8.33 -36.09
C ILE A 59 -13.41 7.41 -36.39
N VAL A 60 -13.36 6.96 -37.64
CA VAL A 60 -12.26 6.24 -38.28
C VAL A 60 -11.38 7.27 -38.97
N ILE A 61 -10.07 7.31 -38.65
CA ILE A 61 -9.10 8.04 -39.48
C ILE A 61 -8.21 7.02 -40.18
N ARG A 62 -8.40 6.96 -41.50
CA ARG A 62 -7.58 6.21 -42.46
C ARG A 62 -6.26 6.93 -42.70
N SER A 63 -5.19 6.15 -42.79
CA SER A 63 -3.88 6.52 -43.31
C SER A 63 -3.86 6.41 -44.84
N SER A 64 -3.11 7.29 -45.51
CA SER A 64 -2.70 7.15 -46.92
C SER A 64 -1.40 7.91 -47.14
N ALA A 65 -0.46 7.27 -47.84
CA ALA A 65 0.88 7.74 -48.16
C ALA A 65 1.02 8.09 -49.64
N SER A 66 1.92 9.02 -49.98
CA SER A 66 2.72 9.10 -51.23
C SER A 66 3.47 10.45 -51.24
N HIS A 67 4.82 10.51 -51.26
CA HIS A 67 5.67 10.61 -52.48
C HIS A 67 5.13 11.67 -53.46
N SER A 68 5.84 12.69 -53.96
CA SER A 68 7.28 12.95 -54.17
C SER A 68 7.41 14.40 -54.71
N GLN A 69 8.58 15.03 -54.58
CA GLN A 69 9.33 15.68 -55.68
C GLN A 69 10.33 16.72 -55.17
N THR A 70 11.55 16.56 -55.69
CA THR A 70 12.74 17.40 -55.62
C THR A 70 12.57 18.75 -56.32
N SER A 71 13.15 19.82 -55.76
CA SER A 71 13.79 20.86 -56.58
C SER A 71 14.94 21.52 -55.81
N VAL A 72 15.99 21.78 -56.57
CA VAL A 72 17.34 22.17 -56.18
C VAL A 72 17.42 23.69 -56.15
N VAL A 73 18.00 24.28 -55.09
CA VAL A 73 18.94 25.43 -55.17
C VAL A 73 19.49 25.74 -53.77
N ASP A 74 20.81 25.61 -53.60
CA ASP A 74 21.57 26.33 -52.57
C ASP A 74 21.89 27.74 -53.09
N PRO A 75 21.88 28.75 -52.20
CA PRO A 75 23.11 29.51 -52.06
C PRO A 75 23.51 29.77 -50.59
N VAL A 76 24.82 29.65 -50.39
CA VAL A 76 25.60 29.95 -49.20
C VAL A 76 25.34 31.37 -48.68
N LEU A 77 25.11 31.54 -47.36
CA LEU A 77 25.88 32.45 -46.49
C LEU A 77 25.37 32.48 -45.01
N SER A 78 26.35 32.33 -44.11
CA SER A 78 26.47 32.86 -42.74
C SER A 78 25.85 32.09 -41.55
N PRO A 79 26.63 31.84 -40.47
CA PRO A 79 26.19 31.07 -39.32
C PRO A 79 25.28 31.93 -38.43
N SER A 80 23.98 31.76 -38.58
CA SER A 80 23.03 32.20 -37.57
C SER A 80 23.28 31.38 -36.31
N LYS A 81 23.68 32.06 -35.23
CA LYS A 81 23.68 31.53 -33.87
C LYS A 81 22.31 30.90 -33.59
N SER A 82 22.21 29.58 -33.73
CA SER A 82 21.14 28.86 -33.10
C SER A 82 21.41 28.97 -31.61
N ASN A 83 20.57 29.75 -30.92
CA ASN A 83 20.31 29.52 -29.52
C ASN A 83 19.80 28.08 -29.43
N THR A 84 20.71 27.13 -29.28
CA THR A 84 20.42 25.88 -28.61
C THR A 84 20.06 26.30 -27.19
N GLY A 85 18.77 26.59 -27.01
CA GLY A 85 18.14 26.47 -25.72
C GLY A 85 18.44 25.05 -25.29
N ASP A 86 19.48 24.91 -24.48
CA ASP A 86 19.75 23.74 -23.68
C ASP A 86 18.55 23.60 -22.74
N THR A 87 17.46 23.05 -23.27
CA THR A 87 16.45 22.43 -22.47
C THR A 87 17.14 21.22 -21.87
N SER A 88 17.88 21.46 -20.79
CA SER A 88 18.41 20.39 -19.96
C SER A 88 17.23 19.46 -19.71
N LYS A 89 17.23 18.30 -20.38
CA LYS A 89 16.25 17.25 -20.11
C LYS A 89 16.47 16.93 -18.65
N LYS A 90 15.62 17.46 -17.76
CA LYS A 90 15.60 17.06 -16.36
C LYS A 90 15.52 15.54 -16.40
N SER A 91 16.60 14.88 -15.96
CA SER A 91 16.59 13.44 -15.83
C SER A 91 15.49 13.13 -14.81
N ASN A 92 14.35 12.60 -15.27
CA ASN A 92 13.23 12.18 -14.43
C ASN A 92 13.63 10.89 -13.72
N GLU A 93 14.53 11.04 -12.75
CA GLU A 93 14.98 9.98 -11.86
C GLU A 93 14.23 10.10 -10.53
N ALA A 94 13.65 9.00 -10.07
CA ALA A 94 12.92 8.94 -8.80
C ALA A 94 13.25 7.66 -8.04
N ALA A 95 13.24 7.73 -6.71
CA ALA A 95 13.32 6.55 -5.86
C ALA A 95 11.92 5.97 -5.61
N LEU A 96 11.81 4.65 -5.70
CA LEU A 96 10.65 3.88 -5.27
C LEU A 96 11.09 2.91 -4.17
N ILE A 97 10.49 3.03 -2.99
CA ILE A 97 10.77 2.19 -1.83
C ILE A 97 9.55 1.29 -1.59
N LEU A 98 9.73 -0.03 -1.59
CA LEU A 98 8.69 -1.00 -1.25
C LEU A 98 8.98 -1.61 0.11
N ILE A 99 8.00 -1.62 1.02
CA ILE A 99 8.16 -2.18 2.36
C ILE A 99 7.00 -3.12 2.64
N ARG A 100 7.30 -4.41 2.82
CA ARG A 100 6.33 -5.33 3.42
C ARG A 100 6.21 -4.97 4.90
N HIS A 101 4.99 -4.88 5.40
CA HIS A 101 4.76 -4.62 6.83
C HIS A 101 5.55 -5.57 7.73
N GLY A 102 5.85 -5.11 8.95
CA GLY A 102 6.45 -5.95 9.98
C GLY A 102 5.53 -7.13 10.37
N GLU A 103 6.05 -8.10 11.12
CA GLU A 103 5.27 -9.22 11.64
C GLU A 103 3.99 -8.73 12.36
N SER A 104 2.84 -9.31 12.02
CA SER A 104 1.57 -9.04 12.72
C SER A 104 1.30 -10.04 13.84
N LEU A 105 0.40 -9.71 14.76
CA LEU A 105 -0.05 -10.63 15.83
C LEU A 105 -0.54 -11.98 15.29
N TRP A 106 -1.11 -12.02 14.08
CA TRP A 106 -1.56 -13.25 13.46
C TRP A 106 -0.45 -13.98 12.70
N ASN A 107 0.57 -13.27 12.21
CA ASN A 107 1.74 -13.94 11.65
C ASN A 107 2.53 -14.67 12.73
N GLU A 108 2.69 -14.04 13.90
CA GLU A 108 3.27 -14.64 15.10
C GLU A 108 2.54 -15.92 15.52
N LYS A 109 1.20 -15.90 15.48
CA LYS A 109 0.35 -17.07 15.77
C LYS A 109 0.20 -18.07 14.61
N ASN A 110 0.95 -17.89 13.53
CA ASN A 110 0.89 -18.70 12.32
C ASN A 110 -0.52 -18.85 11.71
N LEU A 111 -1.33 -17.79 11.77
CA LEU A 111 -2.66 -17.73 11.18
C LEU A 111 -2.63 -17.14 9.76
N PHE A 112 -3.58 -17.52 8.92
CA PHE A 112 -3.85 -16.80 7.67
C PHE A 112 -4.54 -15.47 7.98
N THR A 113 -3.95 -14.36 7.54
CA THR A 113 -4.49 -13.02 7.85
C THR A 113 -5.39 -12.48 6.75
N GLY A 114 -4.90 -12.46 5.51
CA GLY A 114 -5.63 -11.87 4.39
C GLY A 114 -6.03 -10.42 4.64
N CYS A 115 -7.28 -10.09 4.37
CA CYS A 115 -7.82 -8.74 4.53
C CYS A 115 -8.29 -8.42 5.95
N VAL A 116 -8.16 -9.34 6.91
CA VAL A 116 -8.50 -9.08 8.31
C VAL A 116 -7.55 -8.04 8.88
N ASP A 117 -8.12 -7.03 9.55
CA ASP A 117 -7.35 -5.89 10.03
C ASP A 117 -6.76 -6.14 11.42
N VAL A 118 -5.52 -6.60 11.44
CA VAL A 118 -4.76 -6.90 12.66
C VAL A 118 -3.53 -6.00 12.77
N PRO A 119 -3.12 -5.62 13.99
CA PRO A 119 -1.96 -4.77 14.21
C PRO A 119 -0.63 -5.55 14.12
N LEU A 120 0.46 -4.79 14.12
CA LEU A 120 1.81 -5.33 14.26
C LEU A 120 2.02 -6.01 15.63
N SER A 121 2.86 -7.03 15.68
CA SER A 121 3.42 -7.56 16.93
C SER A 121 4.49 -6.60 17.46
N LYS A 122 4.99 -6.83 18.69
CA LYS A 122 6.12 -6.06 19.23
C LYS A 122 7.35 -6.16 18.32
N LYS A 123 7.65 -7.37 17.84
CA LYS A 123 8.71 -7.60 16.85
C LYS A 123 8.43 -6.87 15.54
N GLY A 124 7.19 -6.86 15.04
CA GLY A 124 6.82 -6.11 13.84
C GLY A 124 7.00 -4.60 13.96
N ILE A 125 6.80 -4.03 15.16
CA ILE A 125 7.09 -2.62 15.45
C ILE A 125 8.60 -2.35 15.33
N ASP A 126 9.43 -3.21 15.94
CA ASP A 126 10.89 -3.10 15.87
C ASP A 126 11.40 -3.24 14.43
N GLU A 127 10.82 -4.16 13.65
CA GLU A 127 11.09 -4.33 12.22
C GLU A 127 10.76 -3.06 11.41
N ALA A 128 9.63 -2.41 11.69
CA ALA A 128 9.26 -1.16 11.03
C ALA A 128 10.20 0.01 11.37
N ILE A 129 10.63 0.10 12.64
CA ILE A 129 11.62 1.08 13.08
C ILE A 129 12.96 0.84 12.36
N GLU A 130 13.40 -0.42 12.27
CA GLU A 130 14.65 -0.76 11.59
C GLU A 130 14.58 -0.48 10.07
N ALA A 131 13.43 -0.74 9.44
CA ALA A 131 13.17 -0.34 8.06
C ALA A 131 13.35 1.17 7.87
N GLY A 132 12.82 1.96 8.81
CA GLY A 132 12.95 3.42 8.85
C GLY A 132 14.40 3.90 8.89
N LYS A 133 15.22 3.29 9.78
CA LYS A 133 16.65 3.60 9.84
C LYS A 133 17.33 3.33 8.51
N ARG A 134 17.07 2.17 7.90
CA ARG A 134 17.63 1.77 6.61
C ARG A 134 17.31 2.76 5.49
N ILE A 135 16.12 3.36 5.47
CA ILE A 135 15.74 4.32 4.43
C ILE A 135 15.96 5.79 4.82
N SER A 136 16.53 6.06 6.00
CA SER A 136 16.57 7.40 6.60
C SER A 136 17.27 8.49 5.78
N SER A 137 18.09 8.09 4.81
CA SER A 137 18.85 8.95 3.88
C SER A 137 18.27 9.00 2.46
N ILE A 138 17.13 8.35 2.20
CA ILE A 138 16.48 8.31 0.88
C ILE A 138 15.32 9.30 0.88
N PRO A 139 15.21 10.23 -0.08
CA PRO A 139 14.11 11.18 -0.10
C PRO A 139 12.76 10.47 -0.26
N VAL A 140 11.74 10.96 0.45
CA VAL A 140 10.35 10.51 0.34
C VAL A 140 9.47 11.75 0.23
N ASP A 141 8.73 11.85 -0.88
CA ASP A 141 7.84 12.97 -1.19
C ASP A 141 6.36 12.58 -1.05
N LEU A 142 6.04 11.28 -1.19
CA LEU A 142 4.69 10.74 -1.14
C LEU A 142 4.72 9.29 -0.65
N ILE A 143 3.74 8.93 0.18
CA ILE A 143 3.63 7.58 0.74
C ILE A 143 2.30 6.97 0.30
N PHE A 144 2.34 5.74 -0.20
CA PHE A 144 1.16 4.90 -0.38
C PHE A 144 1.16 3.76 0.63
N THR A 145 -0.01 3.43 1.13
CA THR A 145 -0.21 2.30 2.03
C THR A 145 -1.39 1.48 1.58
N SER A 146 -1.46 0.22 2.01
CA SER A 146 -2.74 -0.47 1.99
C SER A 146 -3.73 0.15 2.99
N ALA A 147 -5.00 -0.20 2.88
CA ALA A 147 -6.00 0.24 3.85
C ALA A 147 -5.86 -0.45 5.22
N LEU A 148 -5.00 -1.45 5.36
CA LEU A 148 -4.86 -2.26 6.58
C LEU A 148 -3.87 -1.64 7.58
N ILE A 149 -4.23 -1.64 8.86
CA ILE A 149 -3.55 -0.91 9.93
C ILE A 149 -2.08 -1.29 10.04
N ARG A 150 -1.72 -2.56 9.88
CA ARG A 150 -0.32 -3.02 9.93
C ARG A 150 0.60 -2.40 8.88
N ALA A 151 0.07 -2.11 7.68
CA ALA A 151 0.84 -1.43 6.65
C ALA A 151 0.99 0.06 6.96
N GLN A 152 -0.10 0.69 7.42
CA GLN A 152 -0.09 2.09 7.86
C GLN A 152 0.87 2.30 9.03
N MET A 153 0.79 1.46 10.07
CA MET A 153 1.71 1.46 11.22
C MET A 153 3.17 1.35 10.76
N THR A 154 3.46 0.45 9.82
CA THR A 154 4.82 0.27 9.29
C THR A 154 5.32 1.56 8.64
N ALA A 155 4.52 2.20 7.78
CA ALA A 155 4.91 3.45 7.15
C ALA A 155 5.14 4.58 8.17
N MET A 156 4.24 4.75 9.14
CA MET A 156 4.37 5.80 10.15
C MET A 156 5.63 5.61 11.00
N LEU A 157 5.83 4.40 11.54
CA LEU A 157 6.98 4.06 12.37
C LEU A 157 8.30 4.18 11.61
N ALA A 158 8.34 3.78 10.34
CA ALA A 158 9.53 3.94 9.52
C ALA A 158 9.88 5.43 9.34
N MET A 159 8.89 6.28 9.11
CA MET A 159 9.10 7.72 8.90
C MET A 159 9.52 8.48 10.16
N THR A 160 9.24 7.96 11.38
CA THR A 160 9.76 8.59 12.61
C THR A 160 11.28 8.51 12.70
N GLN A 161 11.92 7.59 11.97
CA GLN A 161 13.38 7.42 11.94
C GLN A 161 14.06 8.18 10.80
N HIS A 162 13.28 8.83 9.93
CA HIS A 162 13.82 9.46 8.73
C HIS A 162 14.52 10.79 9.05
N ARG A 163 15.74 11.01 8.53
CA ARG A 163 16.60 12.16 8.91
C ARG A 163 15.98 13.51 8.61
N ARG A 164 15.17 13.61 7.55
CA ARG A 164 14.53 14.88 7.18
C ARG A 164 13.40 15.32 8.12
N ARG A 165 12.98 14.44 9.05
CA ARG A 165 11.96 14.69 10.10
C ARG A 165 10.66 15.32 9.60
N LYS A 166 10.32 15.10 8.33
CA LYS A 166 9.01 15.48 7.80
C LYS A 166 7.95 14.58 8.40
N VAL A 167 6.78 15.15 8.65
CA VAL A 167 5.67 14.45 9.32
C VAL A 167 4.80 13.76 8.27
N PRO A 168 4.65 12.42 8.31
CA PRO A 168 3.67 11.74 7.47
C PRO A 168 2.24 12.09 7.94
N ILE A 169 1.36 12.46 7.01
CA ILE A 169 -0.04 12.81 7.30
C ILE A 169 -0.95 11.95 6.44
N VAL A 170 -1.86 11.21 7.08
CA VAL A 170 -2.88 10.43 6.39
C VAL A 170 -3.88 11.35 5.71
N MET A 171 -4.07 11.13 4.42
CA MET A 171 -5.01 11.88 3.61
C MET A 171 -6.40 11.23 3.69
N HIS A 172 -7.37 11.99 4.18
CA HIS A 172 -8.76 11.55 4.30
C HIS A 172 -9.55 11.96 3.06
N ASN A 173 -9.91 10.99 2.22
CA ASN A 173 -10.57 11.21 0.92
C ASN A 173 -11.97 10.59 0.83
N GLU A 174 -12.46 10.01 1.93
CA GLU A 174 -13.75 9.31 2.04
C GLU A 174 -14.97 10.23 1.92
N SER A 175 -14.83 11.52 2.24
CA SER A 175 -15.87 12.53 2.08
C SER A 175 -15.27 13.93 1.92
N GLU A 176 -16.02 14.85 1.33
CA GLU A 176 -15.61 16.25 1.24
C GLU A 176 -15.42 16.90 2.61
N GLN A 177 -16.21 16.48 3.61
CA GLN A 177 -16.06 16.93 4.99
C GLN A 177 -14.73 16.48 5.60
N ALA A 178 -14.34 15.21 5.41
CA ALA A 178 -13.08 14.70 5.93
C ALA A 178 -11.86 15.37 5.26
N LYS A 179 -11.95 15.65 3.94
CA LYS A 179 -10.93 16.43 3.22
C LYS A 179 -10.81 17.85 3.78
N ALA A 180 -11.94 18.53 3.99
CA ALA A 180 -11.96 19.88 4.52
C ALA A 180 -11.38 19.95 5.94
N TRP A 181 -11.71 18.97 6.80
CA TRP A 181 -11.25 18.93 8.19
C TRP A 181 -9.77 18.56 8.35
N SER A 182 -9.20 17.82 7.40
CA SER A 182 -7.78 17.45 7.40
C SER A 182 -6.88 18.46 6.68
N GLN A 183 -7.45 19.58 6.21
CA GLN A 183 -6.68 20.60 5.50
C GLN A 183 -5.66 21.28 6.41
N VAL A 184 -4.39 21.25 5.98
CA VAL A 184 -3.32 22.07 6.59
C VAL A 184 -3.31 23.43 5.89
N PHE A 185 -3.37 24.53 6.65
CA PHE A 185 -3.40 25.89 6.08
C PHE A 185 -2.02 26.53 5.97
N SER A 186 -1.10 26.23 6.90
CA SER A 186 0.26 26.77 6.89
C SER A 186 1.09 26.18 5.74
N GLU A 187 1.57 27.03 4.85
CA GLU A 187 2.45 26.62 3.73
C GLU A 187 3.76 25.99 4.22
N ASP A 188 4.30 26.45 5.34
CA ASP A 188 5.53 25.87 5.89
C ASP A 188 5.28 24.49 6.52
N THR A 189 4.15 24.31 7.20
CA THR A 189 3.73 23.00 7.70
C THR A 189 3.47 22.03 6.55
N LYS A 190 2.86 22.49 5.43
CA LYS A 190 2.69 21.67 4.22
C LYS A 190 4.05 21.20 3.67
N LYS A 191 5.06 22.09 3.59
CA LYS A 191 6.42 21.71 3.12
C LYS A 191 7.11 20.69 4.04
N GLN A 192 6.80 20.74 5.34
CA GLN A 192 7.29 19.80 6.36
C GLN A 192 6.46 18.53 6.47
N SER A 193 5.40 18.38 5.66
CA SER A 193 4.53 17.20 5.66
C SER A 193 4.84 16.28 4.50
N ILE A 194 4.51 14.99 4.65
CA ILE A 194 4.49 14.00 3.58
C ILE A 194 3.10 13.38 3.52
N PRO A 195 2.34 13.56 2.43
CA PRO A 195 1.02 12.96 2.30
C PRO A 195 1.11 11.43 2.27
N VAL A 196 0.17 10.77 2.95
CA VAL A 196 0.02 9.32 2.98
C VAL A 196 -1.36 8.94 2.45
N ILE A 197 -1.38 8.17 1.38
CA ILE A 197 -2.60 7.73 0.70
C ILE A 197 -2.83 6.26 1.00
N ALA A 198 -3.94 5.92 1.65
CA ALA A 198 -4.35 4.54 1.89
C ALA A 198 -5.24 4.04 0.74
N ALA A 199 -4.98 2.83 0.24
CA ALA A 199 -5.71 2.25 -0.88
C ALA A 199 -6.00 0.75 -0.65
N TRP A 200 -7.27 0.35 -0.76
CA TRP A 200 -7.66 -1.04 -0.59
C TRP A 200 -7.08 -1.94 -1.69
N GLN A 201 -6.78 -1.39 -2.86
CA GLN A 201 -6.17 -2.10 -3.98
C GLN A 201 -4.77 -2.61 -3.65
N LEU A 202 -4.10 -2.03 -2.64
CA LEU A 202 -2.81 -2.48 -2.13
C LEU A 202 -2.92 -3.48 -0.98
N ASN A 203 -4.13 -3.83 -0.54
CA ASN A 203 -4.37 -4.82 0.52
C ASN A 203 -3.76 -6.18 0.17
N GLU A 204 -3.51 -6.98 1.21
CA GLU A 204 -3.06 -8.37 1.07
C GLU A 204 -4.03 -9.17 0.20
N ARG A 205 -3.55 -10.27 -0.39
CA ARG A 205 -4.43 -11.25 -1.04
C ARG A 205 -5.48 -11.75 -0.04
N MET A 206 -6.74 -11.69 -0.42
CA MET A 206 -7.85 -12.16 0.39
C MET A 206 -7.84 -13.70 0.45
N TYR A 207 -7.68 -14.27 1.66
CA TYR A 207 -7.52 -15.72 1.83
C TYR A 207 -8.83 -16.49 1.96
N GLY A 208 -9.97 -15.82 1.73
CA GLY A 208 -11.29 -16.42 1.78
C GLY A 208 -11.59 -17.07 3.12
N GLU A 209 -12.11 -18.30 3.07
CA GLU A 209 -12.45 -19.10 4.25
C GLU A 209 -11.25 -19.52 5.09
N LEU A 210 -10.01 -19.36 4.58
CA LEU A 210 -8.82 -19.68 5.36
C LEU A 210 -8.49 -18.63 6.41
N GLN A 211 -9.02 -17.40 6.29
CA GLN A 211 -8.69 -16.31 7.21
C GLN A 211 -8.99 -16.67 8.68
N GLY A 212 -8.00 -16.50 9.55
CA GLY A 212 -8.08 -16.84 10.97
C GLY A 212 -7.69 -18.28 11.29
N LEU A 213 -7.59 -19.17 10.30
CA LEU A 213 -7.17 -20.55 10.53
C LEU A 213 -5.65 -20.64 10.71
N ASN A 214 -5.21 -21.59 11.54
CA ASN A 214 -3.79 -21.89 11.70
C ASN A 214 -3.27 -22.62 10.45
N LYS A 215 -2.13 -22.19 9.92
CA LYS A 215 -1.58 -22.75 8.67
C LYS A 215 -1.18 -24.22 8.80
N GLN A 216 -0.67 -24.64 9.97
CA GLN A 216 -0.27 -26.02 10.19
C GLN A 216 -1.51 -26.91 10.31
N GLU A 217 -2.46 -26.56 11.17
CA GLU A 217 -3.71 -27.32 11.33
C GLU A 217 -4.52 -27.41 10.03
N THR A 218 -4.52 -26.33 9.23
CA THR A 218 -5.16 -26.33 7.91
C THR A 218 -4.47 -27.30 6.97
N ALA A 219 -3.13 -27.37 6.99
CA ALA A 219 -2.37 -28.33 6.19
C ALA A 219 -2.59 -29.77 6.65
N ASP A 220 -2.80 -29.99 7.94
CA ASP A 220 -3.13 -31.31 8.50
C ASP A 220 -4.55 -31.75 8.12
N ARG A 221 -5.50 -30.80 8.01
CA ARG A 221 -6.90 -31.06 7.63
C ARG A 221 -7.11 -31.27 6.14
N TYR A 222 -6.54 -30.40 5.30
CA TYR A 222 -6.79 -30.37 3.85
C TYR A 222 -5.65 -30.95 3.02
N GLY A 223 -4.53 -31.31 3.65
CA GLY A 223 -3.33 -31.79 2.98
C GLY A 223 -2.33 -30.66 2.68
N LYS A 224 -1.04 -30.99 2.84
CA LYS A 224 0.07 -30.03 2.63
C LYS A 224 0.14 -29.51 1.21
N GLU A 225 -0.10 -30.36 0.22
CA GLU A 225 -0.06 -30.00 -1.21
C GLU A 225 -1.18 -29.01 -1.55
N GLN A 226 -2.41 -29.30 -1.14
CA GLN A 226 -3.55 -28.42 -1.37
C GLN A 226 -3.36 -27.04 -0.72
N VAL A 227 -2.91 -27.00 0.54
CA VAL A 227 -2.63 -25.74 1.23
C VAL A 227 -1.44 -25.02 0.62
N HIS A 228 -0.44 -25.74 0.13
CA HIS A 228 0.67 -25.15 -0.60
C HIS A 228 0.17 -24.50 -1.90
N GLU A 229 -0.67 -25.19 -2.66
CA GLU A 229 -1.28 -24.68 -3.89
C GLU A 229 -2.10 -23.41 -3.63
N TRP A 230 -3.03 -23.41 -2.67
CA TRP A 230 -3.77 -22.20 -2.29
C TRP A 230 -2.87 -21.03 -1.84
N ARG A 231 -1.71 -21.34 -1.25
CA ARG A 231 -0.76 -20.33 -0.76
C ARG A 231 0.17 -19.81 -1.84
N ARG A 232 0.54 -20.63 -2.81
CA ARG A 232 1.66 -20.35 -3.70
C ARG A 232 1.27 -20.33 -5.16
N SER A 233 0.19 -20.97 -5.58
CA SER A 233 -0.28 -20.90 -6.96
C SER A 233 -0.55 -19.45 -7.40
N TYR A 234 -0.34 -19.21 -8.69
CA TYR A 234 -0.59 -17.93 -9.31
C TYR A 234 -2.09 -17.70 -9.53
N ASP A 235 -2.78 -18.69 -10.10
CA ASP A 235 -4.15 -18.61 -10.62
C ASP A 235 -5.17 -19.40 -9.77
N ILE A 236 -4.72 -20.27 -8.86
CA ILE A 236 -5.63 -21.06 -8.02
C ILE A 236 -5.90 -20.33 -6.68
N PRO A 237 -7.13 -19.84 -6.44
CA PRO A 237 -7.48 -19.18 -5.19
C PRO A 237 -7.78 -20.20 -4.07
N PRO A 238 -7.64 -19.80 -2.79
CA PRO A 238 -8.30 -20.51 -1.71
C PRO A 238 -9.83 -20.39 -1.82
N PRO A 239 -10.61 -21.24 -1.12
CA PRO A 239 -12.08 -21.18 -1.16
C PRO A 239 -12.62 -19.80 -0.80
N ASN A 240 -13.45 -19.24 -1.68
CA ASN A 240 -13.99 -17.88 -1.57
C ASN A 240 -12.91 -16.79 -1.38
N GLY A 241 -11.72 -17.02 -1.94
CA GLY A 241 -10.53 -16.17 -1.85
C GLY A 241 -10.14 -15.50 -3.17
N GLU A 242 -9.05 -14.75 -3.13
CA GLU A 242 -8.35 -14.23 -4.31
C GLU A 242 -7.15 -15.13 -4.66
N SER A 243 -6.90 -15.32 -5.96
CA SER A 243 -5.63 -15.86 -6.45
C SER A 243 -4.55 -14.76 -6.43
N LEU A 244 -3.28 -15.11 -6.71
CA LEU A 244 -2.24 -14.10 -6.86
C LEU A 244 -2.47 -13.24 -8.12
N GLU A 245 -3.03 -13.83 -9.17
CA GLU A 245 -3.45 -13.14 -10.40
C GLU A 245 -4.50 -12.06 -10.12
N MET A 246 -5.60 -12.39 -9.44
CA MET A 246 -6.64 -11.42 -9.08
C MET A 246 -6.08 -10.28 -8.22
N CYS A 247 -5.21 -10.63 -7.26
CA CYS A 247 -4.50 -9.62 -6.45
C CYS A 247 -3.59 -8.75 -7.32
N ALA A 248 -2.94 -9.33 -8.34
CA ALA A 248 -2.07 -8.61 -9.26
C ALA A 248 -2.85 -7.64 -10.14
N GLU A 249 -3.98 -8.05 -10.69
CA GLU A 249 -4.84 -7.19 -11.52
C GLU A 249 -5.15 -5.87 -10.80
N ARG A 250 -5.68 -5.92 -9.56
CA ARG A 250 -6.01 -4.71 -8.81
C ARG A 250 -4.80 -3.92 -8.34
N ALA A 251 -3.75 -4.59 -7.86
CA ALA A 251 -2.58 -3.91 -7.28
C ALA A 251 -1.74 -3.24 -8.36
N VAL A 252 -1.53 -3.91 -9.50
CA VAL A 252 -0.77 -3.39 -10.64
C VAL A 252 -1.55 -2.30 -11.36
N ALA A 253 -2.87 -2.45 -11.56
CA ALA A 253 -3.70 -1.37 -12.11
C ALA A 253 -3.59 -0.10 -11.26
N TYR A 254 -3.76 -0.22 -9.93
CA TYR A 254 -3.62 0.93 -9.03
C TYR A 254 -2.20 1.53 -9.07
N PHE A 255 -1.16 0.70 -9.11
CA PHE A 255 0.21 1.17 -9.23
C PHE A 255 0.41 2.00 -10.51
N ARG A 256 -0.05 1.49 -11.66
CA ARG A 256 0.09 2.16 -12.96
C ARG A 256 -0.71 3.46 -13.04
N ASP A 257 -1.90 3.49 -12.48
CA ASP A 257 -2.81 4.62 -12.61
C ASP A 257 -2.51 5.74 -11.60
N GLN A 258 -2.04 5.39 -10.40
CA GLN A 258 -1.92 6.35 -9.29
C GLN A 258 -0.48 6.59 -8.85
N ILE A 259 0.41 5.60 -8.96
CA ILE A 259 1.76 5.65 -8.39
C ILE A 259 2.81 5.96 -9.46
N GLU A 260 2.79 5.25 -10.58
CA GLU A 260 3.73 5.43 -11.69
C GLU A 260 3.75 6.87 -12.23
N PRO A 261 2.60 7.59 -12.36
CA PRO A 261 2.60 8.99 -12.78
C PRO A 261 3.33 9.92 -11.79
N GLN A 262 3.34 9.57 -10.50
CA GLN A 262 4.08 10.34 -9.48
C GLN A 262 5.58 10.16 -9.66
N LEU A 263 6.04 8.94 -9.94
CA LEU A 263 7.45 8.65 -10.27
C LEU A 263 7.88 9.35 -11.56
N LEU A 264 7.02 9.34 -12.59
CA LEU A 264 7.23 10.08 -13.85
C LEU A 264 7.36 11.59 -13.63
N SER A 265 6.61 12.15 -12.67
CA SER A 265 6.74 13.56 -12.26
C SER A 265 8.00 13.85 -11.44
N GLY A 266 8.80 12.83 -11.12
CA GLY A 266 10.04 12.95 -10.36
C GLY A 266 9.87 12.96 -8.83
N LYS A 267 8.69 12.59 -8.31
CA LYS A 267 8.49 12.40 -6.87
C LYS A 267 9.10 11.08 -6.40
N ASN A 268 9.72 11.08 -5.24
CA ASN A 268 10.19 9.87 -4.59
C ASN A 268 9.05 9.26 -3.78
N VAL A 269 8.74 7.98 -4.03
CA VAL A 269 7.55 7.33 -3.48
C VAL A 269 7.96 6.18 -2.57
N MET A 270 7.31 6.09 -1.41
CA MET A 270 7.36 4.91 -0.54
C MET A 270 6.01 4.19 -0.58
N ILE A 271 6.02 2.85 -0.68
CA ILE A 271 4.85 1.99 -0.59
C ILE A 271 5.04 1.04 0.59
N ALA A 272 4.16 1.11 1.59
CA ALA A 272 4.08 0.10 2.64
C ALA A 272 2.84 -0.78 2.41
N ALA A 273 3.03 -2.07 2.17
CA ALA A 273 1.94 -2.99 1.86
C ALA A 273 2.26 -4.43 2.32
N HIS A 274 1.83 -5.43 1.57
CA HIS A 274 1.81 -6.82 2.02
C HIS A 274 2.61 -7.75 1.11
N GLY A 275 2.74 -9.01 1.52
CA GLY A 275 3.52 -9.99 0.78
C GLY A 275 2.99 -10.18 -0.64
N ASN A 276 1.71 -10.50 -0.82
CA ASN A 276 1.19 -10.79 -2.16
C ASN A 276 1.09 -9.54 -3.02
N SER A 277 0.56 -8.44 -2.49
CA SER A 277 0.41 -7.20 -3.27
C SER A 277 1.75 -6.63 -3.74
N LEU A 278 2.80 -6.68 -2.91
CA LEU A 278 4.13 -6.27 -3.34
C LEU A 278 4.77 -7.27 -4.30
N ARG A 279 4.55 -8.58 -4.14
CA ARG A 279 5.02 -9.57 -5.13
C ARG A 279 4.39 -9.32 -6.50
N SER A 280 3.11 -9.01 -6.56
CA SER A 280 2.43 -8.64 -7.81
C SER A 280 2.99 -7.37 -8.44
N ILE A 281 3.26 -6.33 -7.64
CA ILE A 281 3.91 -5.11 -8.14
C ILE A 281 5.32 -5.45 -8.66
N ILE A 282 6.12 -6.19 -7.89
CA ILE A 282 7.48 -6.59 -8.28
C ILE A 282 7.47 -7.42 -9.56
N MET A 283 6.50 -8.32 -9.72
CA MET A 283 6.30 -9.08 -10.96
C MET A 283 6.15 -8.15 -12.17
N TYR A 284 5.37 -7.06 -12.03
CA TYR A 284 5.25 -6.03 -13.06
C TYR A 284 6.57 -5.26 -13.28
N LEU A 285 7.25 -4.83 -12.21
CA LEU A 285 8.46 -4.01 -12.30
C LEU A 285 9.62 -4.75 -12.97
N ASP A 286 9.82 -6.01 -12.59
CA ASP A 286 10.94 -6.84 -13.08
C ASP A 286 10.54 -7.77 -14.23
N LYS A 287 9.29 -7.68 -14.69
CA LYS A 287 8.73 -8.51 -15.78
C LYS A 287 8.87 -10.00 -15.51
N LEU A 288 8.61 -10.41 -14.27
CA LEU A 288 8.68 -11.81 -13.85
C LEU A 288 7.52 -12.61 -14.47
N THR A 289 7.79 -13.86 -14.80
CA THR A 289 6.79 -14.86 -15.17
C THR A 289 5.98 -15.31 -13.95
N SER A 290 4.86 -16.01 -14.19
CA SER A 290 4.04 -16.58 -13.12
C SER A 290 4.83 -17.60 -12.29
N GLN A 291 5.79 -18.33 -12.87
CA GLN A 291 6.63 -19.29 -12.14
C GLN A 291 7.67 -18.59 -11.25
N GLU A 292 8.27 -17.50 -11.74
CA GLU A 292 9.27 -16.74 -10.99
C GLU A 292 8.67 -16.02 -9.78
N VAL A 293 7.47 -15.42 -9.92
CA VAL A 293 6.82 -14.71 -8.80
C VAL A 293 6.40 -15.64 -7.67
N ILE A 294 6.09 -16.91 -7.96
CA ILE A 294 5.74 -17.91 -6.94
C ILE A 294 6.92 -18.14 -5.98
N SER A 295 8.13 -18.14 -6.53
CA SER A 295 9.40 -18.34 -5.83
C SER A 295 9.90 -17.06 -5.13
N LEU A 296 9.35 -15.90 -5.49
CA LEU A 296 9.71 -14.63 -4.85
C LEU A 296 9.22 -14.60 -3.39
N GLU A 297 10.15 -14.41 -2.47
CA GLU A 297 9.86 -14.21 -1.05
C GLU A 297 10.28 -12.81 -0.59
N LEU A 298 9.42 -12.17 0.20
CA LEU A 298 9.66 -10.85 0.78
C LEU A 298 9.68 -10.96 2.29
N SER A 299 10.82 -10.68 2.91
CA SER A 299 10.93 -10.60 4.37
C SER A 299 10.11 -9.44 4.94
N THR A 300 9.60 -9.59 6.16
CA THR A 300 8.89 -8.53 6.87
C THR A 300 9.85 -7.40 7.25
N GLY A 301 9.40 -6.14 7.11
CA GLY A 301 10.18 -4.96 7.52
C GLY A 301 11.51 -4.74 6.77
N ILE A 302 11.78 -5.46 5.68
CA ILE A 302 12.96 -5.23 4.85
C ILE A 302 12.57 -4.36 3.65
N PRO A 303 13.06 -3.10 3.55
CA PRO A 303 12.74 -2.21 2.45
C PRO A 303 13.45 -2.67 1.16
N MET A 304 12.78 -2.56 0.02
CA MET A 304 13.36 -2.83 -1.31
C MET A 304 13.36 -1.55 -2.14
N LEU A 305 14.55 -1.15 -2.59
CA LEU A 305 14.75 0.07 -3.36
C LEU A 305 14.77 -0.22 -4.86
N TYR A 306 14.04 0.60 -5.61
CA TYR A 306 14.11 0.74 -7.06
C TYR A 306 14.48 2.18 -7.41
N ILE A 307 15.28 2.33 -8.48
CA ILE A 307 15.47 3.61 -9.14
C ILE A 307 14.64 3.58 -10.42
N PHE A 308 13.69 4.50 -10.53
CA PHE A 308 12.95 4.75 -11.74
C PHE A 308 13.70 5.79 -12.58
N LYS A 309 14.06 5.44 -13.81
CA LYS A 309 14.77 6.31 -14.75
C LYS A 309 14.34 6.00 -16.18
N GLU A 310 13.93 7.03 -16.92
CA GLU A 310 13.59 6.90 -18.36
C GLU A 310 12.56 5.79 -18.64
N GLY A 311 11.53 5.66 -17.79
CA GLY A 311 10.51 4.63 -17.95
C GLY A 311 10.95 3.21 -17.56
N ARG A 312 12.15 3.06 -16.97
CA ARG A 312 12.68 1.76 -16.52
C ARG A 312 12.84 1.74 -15.00
N PHE A 313 12.54 0.59 -14.41
CA PHE A 313 12.78 0.30 -13.01
C PHE A 313 14.08 -0.48 -12.86
N ILE A 314 14.98 0.00 -12.01
CA ILE A 314 16.28 -0.62 -11.74
C ILE A 314 16.29 -1.02 -10.27
N ARG A 315 16.18 -2.33 -10.01
CA ARG A 315 16.24 -2.89 -8.65
C ARG A 315 17.62 -2.66 -8.04
N ARG A 316 17.66 -2.13 -6.81
CA ARG A 316 18.90 -1.92 -6.04
C ARG A 316 19.02 -2.80 -4.80
N GLY A 317 17.92 -3.40 -4.35
CA GLY A 317 17.88 -4.26 -3.16
C GLY A 317 17.56 -3.49 -1.87
N SER A 318 17.81 -4.11 -0.72
CA SER A 318 17.63 -3.48 0.61
C SER A 318 18.94 -2.92 1.11
N PRO A 319 19.01 -1.66 1.55
CA PRO A 319 20.20 -1.17 2.24
C PRO A 319 20.39 -1.90 3.56
N ILE A 320 21.60 -2.39 3.85
CA ILE A 320 21.90 -3.09 5.11
C ILE A 320 22.08 -2.07 6.23
N LYS A 321 22.66 -0.91 5.91
CA LYS A 321 22.84 0.24 6.80
C LYS A 321 22.55 1.55 6.04
N PRO A 322 22.21 2.65 6.75
CA PRO A 322 21.87 3.95 6.12
C PRO A 322 22.99 4.55 5.24
N THR A 323 24.23 4.10 5.44
CA THR A 323 25.46 4.66 4.87
C THR A 323 26.15 3.77 3.85
N GLU A 324 25.68 2.53 3.64
CA GLU A 324 26.33 1.56 2.75
C GLU A 324 26.31 2.02 1.29
N ALA A 325 27.39 1.83 0.53
CA ALA A 325 27.49 2.37 -0.83
C ALA A 325 26.83 1.47 -1.90
N GLY A 326 26.76 0.15 -1.69
CA GLY A 326 26.41 -0.83 -2.73
C GLY A 326 24.95 -0.78 -3.21
N VAL A 327 24.01 -0.57 -2.28
CA VAL A 327 22.56 -0.42 -2.59
C VAL A 327 22.23 1.00 -3.04
N TYR A 328 23.06 1.96 -2.64
CA TYR A 328 22.93 3.36 -2.99
C TYR A 328 24.03 3.74 -3.97
N ALA A 329 24.15 3.03 -5.09
CA ALA A 329 24.83 3.62 -6.25
C ALA A 329 24.05 4.88 -6.62
N TYR A 330 24.40 5.98 -5.95
CA TYR A 330 23.58 7.18 -5.89
C TYR A 330 23.49 7.71 -7.31
N THR A 331 22.27 7.90 -7.79
CA THR A 331 22.15 8.78 -8.93
C THR A 331 22.63 10.17 -8.51
N LYS A 332 23.07 11.01 -9.46
CA LYS A 332 23.55 12.37 -9.17
C LYS A 332 22.58 13.13 -8.25
N ARG A 333 21.27 12.93 -8.44
CA ARG A 333 20.22 13.53 -7.61
C ARG A 333 20.22 13.00 -6.18
N LEU A 334 20.28 11.69 -5.97
CA LEU A 334 20.31 11.10 -4.63
C LEU A 334 21.62 11.42 -3.89
N ALA A 335 22.75 11.49 -4.61
CA ALA A 335 24.03 11.89 -4.05
C ALA A 335 23.98 13.32 -3.51
N LEU A 336 23.46 14.25 -4.32
CA LEU A 336 23.27 15.64 -3.92
C LEU A 336 22.30 15.79 -2.75
N TYR A 337 21.23 15.00 -2.72
CA TYR A 337 20.30 15.00 -1.59
C TYR A 337 20.97 14.54 -0.30
N ARG A 338 21.74 13.45 -0.36
CA ARG A 338 22.49 12.96 0.80
C ARG A 338 23.50 13.99 1.29
N GLN A 339 24.29 14.58 0.39
CA GLN A 339 25.23 15.63 0.75
C GLN A 339 24.54 16.78 1.49
N LYS A 340 23.40 17.26 0.98
CA LYS A 340 22.59 18.29 1.65
C LYS A 340 22.06 17.85 3.02
N LEU A 341 21.69 16.57 3.17
CA LEU A 341 21.28 16.04 4.48
C LEU A 341 22.44 15.99 5.47
N ASP A 342 23.64 15.64 5.02
CA ASP A 342 24.86 15.61 5.83
C ASP A 342 25.31 17.03 6.22
N GLU A 343 25.05 18.04 5.39
CA GLU A 343 25.29 19.45 5.74
C GLU A 343 24.27 20.02 6.75
N MET A 344 23.11 19.39 6.91
CA MET A 344 22.03 19.86 7.81
C MET A 344 22.11 19.32 9.24
N PHE A 345 22.86 18.23 9.49
CA PHE A 345 22.90 17.51 10.78
C PHE A 345 24.31 17.05 11.12
#